data_AF-A0A2D6D6S0-F1
#
_entry.id   AF-A0A2D6D6S0-F1
#
_cell.length_a   1.000
_cell.length_b   1.000
_cell.length_c   1.000
_cell.angle_alpha   90.00
_cell.angle_beta   90.00
_cell.angle_gamma   90.00
#
_symmetry.space_group_name_H-M   'P 1'
#
loop_
_entity.id
_entity.type
_entity.pdbx_description
1 polymer ?
#
loop_
_entity_poly.entity_id
_entity_poly.type
_entity_poly.pdbx_seq_one_letter_code
_entity_poly.pdbx_strand_id
1 'polypeptide(L)'
;MVEDQILKRIYPSVVTFMGDWRKMLADVNRLKLKEISVFLTGAIITERKKIYQTLDKSTVKFIPHVHARHDMAEWEFDYFIKNFGTKAFTLHFQYLKYLKNSKHLEKIFIENNIASHKIKNLKPLKKVGGLCIDLSHYIELKHHNQELHDMTVAARKLYKVGCNHLSAVLPNKRSVHKVSKLSDLDYVADIPQKYFSKYICLELMDSIPEQLKFKQYIAKTLAQN
;
A
#
# COMPACT_ATOMS: atom_id res chain seq x y z
N MET A 1 -20.53 5.24 -1.60
CA MET A 1 -20.01 5.95 -2.82
C MET A 1 -20.37 5.13 -4.03
N VAL A 2 -20.50 5.72 -5.22
CA VAL A 2 -20.74 4.90 -6.42
C VAL A 2 -19.48 4.12 -6.83
N GLU A 3 -19.68 2.92 -7.39
CA GLU A 3 -18.61 1.98 -7.75
C GLU A 3 -17.48 2.63 -8.56
N ASP A 4 -17.82 3.45 -9.56
CA ASP A 4 -16.85 4.16 -10.41
C ASP A 4 -15.92 5.11 -9.64
N GLN A 5 -16.41 5.74 -8.58
CA GLN A 5 -15.59 6.60 -7.72
C GLN A 5 -14.62 5.77 -6.88
N ILE A 6 -15.03 4.56 -6.48
CA ILE A 6 -14.20 3.64 -5.70
C ILE A 6 -13.13 3.00 -6.59
N LEU A 7 -13.48 2.59 -7.81
CA LEU A 7 -12.54 2.05 -8.81
C LEU A 7 -11.37 3.01 -9.07
N LYS A 8 -11.62 4.32 -9.09
CA LYS A 8 -10.58 5.34 -9.27
C LYS A 8 -9.63 5.48 -8.08
N ARG A 9 -9.96 4.88 -6.93
CA ARG A 9 -9.13 4.89 -5.71
C ARG A 9 -8.32 3.62 -5.52
N ILE A 10 -8.62 2.54 -6.26
CA ILE A 10 -7.94 1.25 -6.12
C ILE A 10 -6.86 1.11 -7.20
N TYR A 11 -5.64 0.84 -6.78
CA TYR A 11 -4.48 0.75 -7.67
C TYR A 11 -3.92 -0.69 -7.65
N PRO A 12 -3.86 -1.37 -8.80
CA PRO A 12 -3.06 -2.58 -8.90
C PRO A 12 -1.59 -2.21 -8.70
N SER A 13 -0.80 -3.15 -8.20
CA SER A 13 0.56 -2.87 -7.78
C SER A 13 1.56 -3.84 -8.33
N VAL A 14 2.76 -3.32 -8.59
CA VAL A 14 3.96 -4.11 -8.81
C VAL A 14 4.61 -4.36 -7.47
N VAL A 15 4.71 -5.62 -7.05
CA VAL A 15 5.25 -6.01 -5.74
C VAL A 15 6.54 -6.79 -5.91
N THR A 16 7.58 -6.40 -5.16
CA THR A 16 8.93 -7.00 -5.23
C THR A 16 9.17 -8.05 -4.16
N PHE A 17 8.42 -8.03 -3.06
CA PHE A 17 8.49 -9.08 -2.04
C PHE A 17 7.55 -10.23 -2.42
N MET A 18 8.11 -11.42 -2.67
CA MET A 18 7.41 -12.62 -3.13
C MET A 18 6.68 -12.53 -4.48
N GLY A 19 6.54 -11.34 -5.07
CA GLY A 19 6.00 -11.12 -6.40
C GLY A 19 7.05 -11.13 -7.51
N ASP A 20 6.64 -11.50 -8.72
CA ASP A 20 7.47 -11.37 -9.92
C ASP A 20 7.25 -10.01 -10.58
N TRP A 21 7.99 -9.00 -10.11
CA TRP A 21 7.85 -7.63 -10.60
C TRP A 21 8.11 -7.50 -12.11
N ARG A 22 8.94 -8.37 -12.70
CA ARG A 22 9.25 -8.33 -14.15
C ARG A 22 8.03 -8.73 -14.95
N LYS A 23 7.40 -9.84 -14.58
CA LYS A 23 6.13 -10.27 -15.18
C LYS A 23 5.02 -9.25 -14.94
N MET A 24 4.92 -8.70 -13.74
CA MET A 24 3.93 -7.66 -13.44
C MET A 24 4.14 -6.41 -14.30
N LEU A 25 5.36 -5.89 -14.47
CA LEU A 25 5.61 -4.74 -15.36
C LEU A 25 5.39 -5.08 -16.84
N ALA A 26 5.68 -6.30 -17.27
CA ALA A 26 5.33 -6.75 -18.62
C ALA A 26 3.80 -6.74 -18.82
N ASP A 27 3.03 -7.20 -17.84
CA ASP A 27 1.57 -7.14 -17.86
C ASP A 27 1.05 -5.70 -17.84
N VAL A 28 1.63 -4.81 -17.03
CA VAL A 28 1.30 -3.37 -17.01
C VAL A 28 1.40 -2.78 -18.41
N ASN A 29 2.50 -3.05 -19.13
CA ASN A 29 2.72 -2.56 -20.49
C ASN A 29 1.77 -3.19 -21.50
N ARG A 30 1.62 -4.51 -21.45
CA ARG A 30 0.72 -5.27 -22.33
C ARG A 30 -0.73 -4.81 -22.21
N LEU A 31 -1.17 -4.51 -20.98
CA LEU A 31 -2.51 -4.00 -20.66
C LEU A 31 -2.62 -2.48 -20.76
N LYS A 32 -1.54 -1.78 -21.12
CA LYS A 32 -1.44 -0.32 -21.26
C LYS A 32 -1.89 0.45 -20.02
N LEU A 33 -1.69 -0.10 -18.83
CA LEU A 33 -2.05 0.57 -17.58
C LEU A 33 -1.25 1.87 -17.41
N LYS A 34 -1.95 2.92 -16.98
CA LYS A 34 -1.38 4.26 -16.77
C LYS A 34 -1.14 4.57 -15.30
N GLU A 35 -1.83 3.87 -14.42
CA GLU A 35 -1.82 4.14 -12.98
C GLU A 35 -1.63 2.83 -12.22
N ILE A 36 -0.58 2.77 -11.39
CA ILE A 36 -0.25 1.62 -10.55
C ILE A 36 0.34 2.10 -9.23
N SER A 37 0.37 1.26 -8.21
CA SER A 37 1.24 1.45 -7.05
C SER A 37 2.48 0.56 -7.15
N VAL A 38 3.51 0.84 -6.34
CA VAL A 38 4.76 0.05 -6.36
C VAL A 38 5.22 -0.29 -4.95
N PHE A 39 5.53 -1.56 -4.70
CA PHE A 39 6.05 -2.04 -3.42
C PHE A 39 7.48 -2.53 -3.57
N LEU A 40 8.44 -1.76 -3.05
CA LEU A 40 9.88 -1.95 -3.29
C LEU A 40 10.60 -2.69 -2.16
N THR A 41 9.87 -3.21 -1.18
CA THR A 41 10.41 -3.79 0.07
C THR A 41 11.41 -4.92 -0.18
N GLY A 42 11.20 -5.73 -1.24
CA GLY A 42 12.09 -6.84 -1.61
C GLY A 42 13.28 -6.43 -2.49
N ALA A 43 13.26 -5.25 -3.12
CA ALA A 43 14.26 -4.86 -4.11
C ALA A 43 15.45 -4.11 -3.51
N ILE A 44 16.64 -4.68 -3.67
CA ILE A 44 17.91 -3.98 -3.40
C ILE A 44 18.16 -2.89 -4.45
N ILE A 45 19.08 -1.96 -4.19
CA ILE A 45 19.33 -0.81 -5.08
C ILE A 45 19.61 -1.18 -6.55
N THR A 46 20.37 -2.24 -6.80
CA THR A 46 20.65 -2.70 -8.18
C THR A 46 19.40 -3.19 -8.89
N GLU A 47 18.45 -3.77 -8.16
CA GLU A 47 17.16 -4.18 -8.68
C GLU A 47 16.21 -3.00 -8.84
N ARG A 48 16.15 -2.08 -7.87
CA ARG A 48 15.35 -0.84 -7.97
C ARG A 48 15.74 -0.01 -9.20
N LYS A 49 17.03 0.13 -9.50
CA LYS A 49 17.49 0.80 -10.74
C LYS A 49 16.93 0.13 -12.00
N LYS A 50 16.86 -1.21 -12.05
CA LYS A 50 16.25 -1.94 -13.17
C LYS A 50 14.74 -1.73 -13.24
N ILE A 51 14.07 -1.66 -12.09
CA ILE A 51 12.65 -1.31 -12.00
C ILE A 51 12.43 0.10 -12.56
N TYR A 52 13.25 1.08 -12.18
CA TYR A 52 13.14 2.47 -12.64
C TYR A 52 13.30 2.58 -14.15
N GLN A 53 14.35 1.96 -14.71
CA GLN A 53 14.56 1.91 -16.16
C GLN A 53 13.39 1.24 -16.90
N THR A 54 12.77 0.22 -16.32
CA THR A 54 11.59 -0.42 -16.89
C THR A 54 10.37 0.51 -16.82
N LEU A 55 10.18 1.22 -15.70
CA LEU A 55 9.10 2.20 -15.52
C LEU A 55 9.22 3.38 -16.48
N ASP A 56 10.42 3.90 -16.72
CA ASP A 56 10.67 5.00 -17.67
C ASP A 56 10.22 4.65 -19.10
N LYS A 57 10.35 3.37 -19.46
CA LYS A 57 9.95 2.83 -20.77
C LYS A 57 8.52 2.30 -20.78
N SER A 58 7.83 2.34 -19.65
CA SER A 58 6.52 1.74 -19.48
C SER A 58 5.38 2.64 -19.96
N THR A 59 4.17 2.09 -19.97
CA THR A 59 2.96 2.87 -20.23
C THR A 59 2.54 3.75 -19.05
N VAL A 60 3.10 3.53 -17.85
CA VAL A 60 2.72 4.20 -16.59
C VAL A 60 2.98 5.70 -16.67
N LYS A 61 2.05 6.48 -16.12
CA LYS A 61 2.11 7.95 -16.04
C LYS A 61 1.90 8.48 -14.62
N PHE A 62 1.29 7.67 -13.75
CA PHE A 62 1.01 8.06 -12.38
C PHE A 62 1.25 6.90 -11.42
N ILE A 63 2.01 7.16 -10.35
CA ILE A 63 2.25 6.22 -9.26
C ILE A 63 1.89 6.95 -7.97
N PRO A 64 0.63 6.92 -7.50
CA PRO A 64 0.21 7.68 -6.33
C PRO A 64 0.95 7.25 -5.06
N HIS A 65 1.35 5.98 -5.00
CA HIS A 65 1.90 5.35 -3.82
C HIS A 65 3.13 4.49 -4.12
N VAL A 66 4.12 4.59 -3.24
CA VAL A 66 5.29 3.70 -3.20
C VAL A 66 5.49 3.17 -1.78
N HIS A 67 5.50 1.85 -1.59
CA HIS A 67 6.02 1.26 -0.35
C HIS A 67 7.55 1.31 -0.40
N ALA A 68 8.13 2.24 0.35
CA ALA A 68 9.54 2.54 0.33
C ALA A 68 10.33 1.51 1.13
N ARG A 69 11.54 1.21 0.65
CA ARG A 69 12.53 0.48 1.44
C ARG A 69 13.28 1.46 2.34
N HIS A 70 13.75 0.98 3.48
CA HIS A 70 14.40 1.81 4.50
C HIS A 70 15.73 2.43 4.07
N ASP A 71 16.35 1.91 3.02
CA ASP A 71 17.62 2.39 2.46
C ASP A 71 17.45 3.18 1.16
N MET A 72 16.22 3.61 0.85
CA MET A 72 16.00 4.50 -0.28
C MET A 72 16.65 5.87 -0.03
N ALA A 73 17.37 6.36 -1.02
CA ALA A 73 18.00 7.69 -0.97
C ALA A 73 17.04 8.79 -1.41
N GLU A 74 17.32 10.05 -1.02
CA GLU A 74 16.47 11.22 -1.35
C GLU A 74 16.16 11.34 -2.85
N TRP A 75 17.15 11.06 -3.71
CA TRP A 75 16.93 11.12 -5.16
C TRP A 75 15.91 10.09 -5.67
N GLU A 76 15.74 8.95 -4.96
CA GLU A 76 14.74 7.94 -5.34
C GLU A 76 13.33 8.46 -5.05
N PHE A 77 13.13 9.18 -3.94
CA PHE A 77 11.87 9.87 -3.65
C PHE A 77 11.60 10.99 -4.66
N ASP A 78 12.59 11.84 -4.94
CA ASP A 78 12.50 12.89 -5.96
C ASP A 78 12.14 12.32 -7.33
N TYR A 79 12.75 11.18 -7.71
CA TYR A 79 12.46 10.48 -8.96
C TYR A 79 10.98 10.09 -9.07
N PHE A 80 10.41 9.47 -8.03
CA PHE A 80 8.99 9.07 -8.05
C PHE A 80 8.05 10.28 -8.06
N ILE A 81 8.35 11.31 -7.27
CA ILE A 81 7.56 12.54 -7.22
C ILE A 81 7.57 13.24 -8.58
N LYS A 82 8.74 13.43 -9.19
CA LYS A 82 8.91 14.19 -10.43
C LYS A 82 8.35 13.45 -11.64
N ASN A 83 8.65 12.16 -11.78
CA ASN A 83 8.33 11.42 -13.01
C ASN A 83 6.93 10.79 -12.98
N PHE A 84 6.39 10.51 -11.80
CA PHE A 84 5.11 9.80 -11.65
C PHE A 84 4.12 10.49 -10.71
N GLY A 85 4.45 11.70 -10.22
CA GLY A 85 3.53 12.50 -9.42
C GLY A 85 3.22 11.91 -8.04
N THR A 86 4.07 11.05 -7.49
CA THR A 86 3.82 10.31 -6.25
C THR A 86 3.39 11.20 -5.09
N LYS A 87 2.35 10.76 -4.38
CA LYS A 87 1.69 11.53 -3.31
C LYS A 87 1.90 10.94 -1.93
N ALA A 88 2.12 9.63 -1.84
CA ALA A 88 2.32 8.91 -0.59
C ALA A 88 3.47 7.91 -0.71
N PHE A 89 4.33 7.87 0.31
CA PHE A 89 5.29 6.82 0.54
C PHE A 89 4.90 6.08 1.81
N THR A 90 4.93 4.75 1.83
CA THR A 90 4.74 3.99 3.07
C THR A 90 6.06 3.41 3.57
N LEU A 91 6.20 3.31 4.90
CA LEU A 91 7.32 2.64 5.55
C LEU A 91 6.85 1.93 6.84
N HIS A 92 7.44 0.78 7.17
CA HIS A 92 7.24 0.16 8.48
C HIS A 92 7.86 1.02 9.61
N PHE A 93 7.21 1.04 10.79
CA PHE A 93 7.59 1.91 11.91
C PHE A 93 9.07 1.78 12.34
N GLN A 94 9.61 0.56 12.35
CA GLN A 94 10.99 0.30 12.79
C GLN A 94 12.06 0.99 11.94
N TYR A 95 11.71 1.34 10.70
CA TYR A 95 12.62 1.93 9.73
C TYR A 95 12.60 3.45 9.71
N LEU A 96 11.66 4.08 10.41
CA LEU A 96 11.53 5.54 10.44
C LEU A 96 12.83 6.25 10.87
N LYS A 97 13.63 5.62 11.74
CA LYS A 97 14.93 6.17 12.17
C LYS A 97 15.92 6.41 11.02
N TYR A 98 15.80 5.68 9.92
CA TYR A 98 16.68 5.80 8.75
C TYR A 98 16.29 6.98 7.85
N LEU A 99 15.02 7.38 7.86
CA LEU A 99 14.51 8.48 7.04
C LEU A 99 14.17 9.73 7.86
N LYS A 100 14.57 9.79 9.14
CA LYS A 100 14.20 10.86 10.08
C LYS A 100 14.64 12.27 9.66
N ASN A 101 15.59 12.38 8.72
CA ASN A 101 16.11 13.64 8.19
C ASN A 101 15.72 13.86 6.71
N SER A 102 14.84 13.01 6.17
CA SER A 102 14.39 13.16 4.78
C SER A 102 13.63 14.47 4.60
N LYS A 103 13.84 15.15 3.47
CA LYS A 103 13.04 16.36 3.14
C LYS A 103 11.59 16.01 2.75
N HIS A 104 11.28 14.72 2.58
CA HIS A 104 9.97 14.23 2.14
C HIS A 104 9.12 13.64 3.27
N LEU A 105 9.46 13.87 4.54
CA LEU A 105 8.76 13.30 5.70
C LEU A 105 7.24 13.50 5.68
N GLU A 106 6.75 14.66 5.22
CA GLU A 106 5.33 14.99 5.06
C GLU A 106 4.56 14.08 4.07
N LYS A 107 5.28 13.37 3.19
CA LYS A 107 4.72 12.39 2.25
C LYS A 107 4.90 10.95 2.71
N ILE A 108 5.60 10.73 3.82
CA ILE A 108 5.82 9.40 4.39
C ILE A 108 4.68 9.10 5.36
N PHE A 109 4.08 7.92 5.22
CA PHE A 109 3.01 7.41 6.04
C PHE A 109 3.48 6.12 6.71
N ILE A 110 3.25 5.98 8.01
CA ILE A 110 3.67 4.78 8.74
C ILE A 110 2.54 3.77 8.74
N GLU A 111 2.87 2.53 8.38
CA GLU A 111 1.91 1.44 8.33
C GLU A 111 1.55 0.89 9.73
N ASN A 112 0.28 0.55 9.97
CA ASN A 112 -0.07 -0.38 11.04
C ASN A 112 0.31 -1.81 10.59
N ASN A 113 1.39 -2.31 11.16
CA ASN A 113 1.88 -3.65 10.86
C ASN A 113 1.93 -4.49 12.15
N ILE A 114 2.23 -5.77 12.01
CA ILE A 114 2.32 -6.76 13.08
C ILE A 114 3.76 -6.94 13.57
N ALA A 115 3.95 -7.77 14.60
CA ALA A 115 5.24 -8.23 15.09
C ALA A 115 6.28 -7.12 15.36
N SER A 116 7.48 -7.19 14.74
CA SER A 116 8.58 -6.24 14.94
C SER A 116 8.34 -4.89 14.25
N HIS A 117 7.43 -4.86 13.27
CA HIS A 117 7.14 -3.70 12.42
C HIS A 117 6.05 -2.78 12.98
N LYS A 118 5.38 -3.21 14.06
CA LYS A 118 4.28 -2.49 14.71
C LYS A 118 4.65 -1.08 15.18
N ILE A 119 3.65 -0.21 15.21
CA ILE A 119 3.75 1.12 15.82
C ILE A 119 3.89 0.94 17.34
N LYS A 120 5.03 1.34 17.89
CA LYS A 120 5.31 1.21 19.34
C LYS A 120 4.75 2.38 20.16
N ASN A 121 4.64 3.55 19.56
CA ASN A 121 3.99 4.72 20.13
C ASN A 121 3.69 5.74 19.04
N LEU A 122 2.80 6.68 19.34
CA LEU A 122 2.28 7.63 18.36
C LEU A 122 3.13 8.90 18.19
N LYS A 123 4.14 9.14 19.03
CA LYS A 123 4.91 10.41 18.98
C LYS A 123 5.63 10.63 17.64
N PRO A 124 6.28 9.62 17.02
CA PRO A 124 6.95 9.80 15.73
C PRO A 124 6.02 10.17 14.58
N LEU A 125 4.73 9.80 14.65
CA LEU A 125 3.77 10.10 13.58
C LEU A 125 3.53 11.61 13.41
N LYS A 126 3.80 12.42 14.44
CA LYS A 126 3.74 13.90 14.34
C LYS A 126 4.76 14.50 13.37
N LYS A 127 5.82 13.76 13.05
CA LYS A 127 6.94 14.22 12.22
C LYS A 127 6.80 13.79 10.76
N VAL A 128 5.77 13.02 10.42
CA VAL A 128 5.56 12.48 9.08
C VAL A 128 4.16 12.82 8.57
N GLY A 129 3.84 12.43 7.33
CA GLY A 129 2.54 12.65 6.70
C GLY A 129 1.35 12.02 7.43
N GLY A 130 1.59 10.95 8.20
CA GLY A 130 0.59 10.33 9.06
C GLY A 130 0.61 8.81 9.02
N LEU A 131 -0.57 8.21 8.86
CA LEU A 131 -0.79 6.76 8.92
C LEU A 131 -1.07 6.19 7.52
N CYS A 132 -0.48 5.04 7.22
CA CYS A 132 -0.96 4.12 6.19
C CYS A 132 -1.76 3.04 6.92
N ILE A 133 -3.04 2.87 6.57
CA ILE A 133 -3.81 1.78 7.15
C ILE A 133 -3.75 0.57 6.23
N ASP A 134 -2.96 -0.43 6.59
CA ASP A 134 -3.11 -1.77 6.04
C ASP A 134 -4.42 -2.37 6.59
N LEU A 135 -5.36 -2.56 5.67
CA LEU A 135 -6.73 -2.96 5.95
C LEU A 135 -6.79 -4.43 6.38
N SER A 136 -5.94 -5.29 5.81
CA SER A 136 -5.83 -6.70 6.18
C SER A 136 -5.22 -6.86 7.58
N HIS A 137 -4.14 -6.13 7.87
CA HIS A 137 -3.57 -6.08 9.23
C HIS A 137 -4.56 -5.50 10.22
N TYR A 138 -5.36 -4.50 9.86
CA TYR A 138 -6.39 -3.95 10.74
C TYR A 138 -7.40 -5.04 11.19
N ILE A 139 -7.86 -5.88 10.26
CA ILE A 139 -8.74 -7.01 10.59
C ILE A 139 -8.01 -8.06 11.42
N GLU A 140 -6.78 -8.41 11.08
CA GLU A 140 -6.01 -9.38 11.86
C GLU A 140 -5.81 -8.91 13.30
N LEU A 141 -5.36 -7.67 13.48
CA LEU A 141 -5.15 -7.06 14.79
C LEU A 141 -6.44 -7.02 15.61
N LYS A 142 -7.59 -6.69 14.99
CA LYS A 142 -8.89 -6.69 15.67
C LYS A 142 -9.21 -8.03 16.33
N HIS A 143 -8.77 -9.15 15.75
CA HIS A 143 -9.07 -10.49 16.26
C HIS A 143 -7.95 -11.10 17.10
N HIS A 144 -6.69 -10.75 16.83
CA HIS A 144 -5.53 -11.42 17.41
C HIS A 144 -4.70 -10.53 18.35
N ASN A 145 -4.87 -9.21 18.30
CA ASN A 145 -4.10 -8.28 19.13
C ASN A 145 -4.83 -6.94 19.34
N GLN A 146 -5.73 -6.91 20.34
CA GLN A 146 -6.56 -5.75 20.65
C GLN A 146 -5.74 -4.48 20.95
N GLU A 147 -4.61 -4.60 21.65
CA GLU A 147 -3.75 -3.44 21.99
C GLU A 147 -3.25 -2.71 20.73
N LEU A 148 -2.75 -3.46 19.75
CA LEU A 148 -2.27 -2.89 18.48
C LEU A 148 -3.41 -2.41 17.57
N HIS A 149 -4.56 -3.07 17.63
CA HIS A 149 -5.77 -2.58 16.99
C HIS A 149 -6.16 -1.21 17.57
N ASP A 150 -6.21 -1.07 18.90
CA ASP A 150 -6.55 0.18 19.57
C ASP A 150 -5.53 1.29 19.31
N MET A 151 -4.25 0.94 19.20
CA MET A 151 -3.20 1.86 18.74
C MET A 151 -3.50 2.39 17.33
N THR A 152 -3.96 1.53 16.42
CA THR A 152 -4.36 1.91 15.06
C THR A 152 -5.59 2.82 15.07
N VAL A 153 -6.59 2.50 15.90
CA VAL A 153 -7.79 3.33 16.10
C VAL A 153 -7.41 4.71 16.65
N ALA A 154 -6.53 4.76 17.66
CA ALA A 154 -6.04 6.00 18.24
C ALA A 154 -5.23 6.82 17.22
N ALA A 155 -4.33 6.18 16.47
CA ALA A 155 -3.56 6.83 15.40
C ALA A 155 -4.49 7.45 14.34
N ARG A 156 -5.51 6.72 13.89
CA ARG A 156 -6.49 7.22 12.90
C ARG A 156 -7.33 8.39 13.41
N LYS A 157 -7.54 8.52 14.73
CA LYS A 157 -8.23 9.69 15.31
C LYS A 157 -7.36 10.93 15.30
N LEU A 158 -6.04 10.77 15.43
CA LEU A 158 -5.09 11.87 15.60
C LEU A 158 -4.38 12.28 14.30
N TYR A 159 -4.25 11.36 13.36
CA TYR A 159 -3.44 11.54 12.16
C TYR A 159 -4.22 11.24 10.89
N LYS A 160 -3.82 11.90 9.81
CA LYS A 160 -4.34 11.67 8.47
C LYS A 160 -4.01 10.25 8.01
N VAL A 161 -4.98 9.60 7.37
CA VAL A 161 -4.74 8.38 6.58
C VAL A 161 -4.35 8.79 5.16
N GLY A 162 -3.09 8.55 4.78
CA GLY A 162 -2.56 8.96 3.47
C GLY A 162 -2.84 7.98 2.36
N CYS A 163 -2.71 6.70 2.68
CA CYS A 163 -2.87 5.57 1.78
C CYS A 163 -3.37 4.36 2.57
N ASN A 164 -3.85 3.35 1.85
CA ASN A 164 -4.12 2.03 2.38
C ASN A 164 -3.30 0.99 1.64
N HIS A 165 -2.93 -0.06 2.37
CA HIS A 165 -2.61 -1.35 1.79
C HIS A 165 -3.81 -2.27 1.92
N LEU A 166 -3.99 -3.14 0.94
CA LEU A 166 -5.08 -4.09 0.89
C LEU A 166 -4.56 -5.42 0.35
N SER A 167 -4.63 -6.44 1.20
CA SER A 167 -4.34 -7.83 0.86
C SER A 167 -5.52 -8.73 1.24
N ALA A 168 -5.37 -10.04 1.11
CA ALA A 168 -6.39 -11.01 1.49
C ALA A 168 -6.41 -11.28 2.99
N VAL A 169 -7.56 -11.70 3.50
CA VAL A 169 -7.74 -12.17 4.89
C VAL A 169 -8.35 -13.57 4.87
N LEU A 170 -7.66 -14.52 5.51
CA LEU A 170 -8.10 -15.91 5.63
C LEU A 170 -9.28 -16.06 6.61
N PRO A 171 -9.99 -17.22 6.62
CA PRO A 171 -11.08 -17.48 7.58
C PRO A 171 -10.68 -17.34 9.06
N ASN A 172 -9.42 -17.68 9.40
CA ASN A 172 -8.85 -17.50 10.74
C ASN A 172 -8.43 -16.04 11.03
N LYS A 173 -8.82 -15.10 10.16
CA LYS A 173 -8.56 -13.66 10.25
C LYS A 173 -7.09 -13.25 10.12
N ARG A 174 -6.21 -14.13 9.62
CA ARG A 174 -4.83 -13.76 9.27
C ARG A 174 -4.77 -13.09 7.91
N SER A 175 -3.95 -12.06 7.80
CA SER A 175 -3.61 -11.39 6.55
C SER A 175 -2.65 -12.26 5.73
N VAL A 176 -2.83 -12.24 4.41
CA VAL A 176 -1.94 -12.90 3.44
C VAL A 176 -1.86 -12.07 2.16
N HIS A 177 -0.68 -11.99 1.56
CA HIS A 177 -0.45 -11.24 0.31
C HIS A 177 -0.85 -12.00 -0.96
N LYS A 178 -1.72 -13.02 -0.85
CA LYS A 178 -2.21 -13.79 -2.00
C LYS A 178 -3.68 -14.09 -1.83
N VAL A 179 -4.48 -13.78 -2.85
CA VAL A 179 -5.91 -14.10 -2.86
C VAL A 179 -6.10 -15.55 -3.31
N SER A 180 -6.73 -16.39 -2.49
CA SER A 180 -7.05 -17.77 -2.88
C SER A 180 -8.46 -17.88 -3.45
N LYS A 181 -9.38 -17.06 -2.96
CA LYS A 181 -10.76 -16.92 -3.45
C LYS A 181 -11.24 -15.47 -3.23
N LEU A 182 -12.21 -15.03 -4.02
CA LEU A 182 -12.71 -13.64 -3.94
C LEU A 182 -13.25 -13.27 -2.56
N SER A 183 -13.84 -14.22 -1.83
CA SER A 183 -14.35 -13.98 -0.48
C SER A 183 -13.27 -13.71 0.57
N ASP A 184 -11.98 -13.95 0.26
CA ASP A 184 -10.87 -13.49 1.11
C ASP A 184 -10.76 -11.96 1.16
N LEU A 185 -11.52 -11.25 0.32
CA LEU A 185 -11.60 -9.78 0.24
C LEU A 185 -12.92 -9.21 0.81
N ASP A 186 -13.87 -10.05 1.25
CA ASP A 186 -15.19 -9.57 1.72
C ASP A 186 -15.11 -8.69 2.95
N TYR A 187 -14.07 -8.88 3.77
CA TYR A 187 -13.84 -8.13 5.00
C TYR A 187 -13.81 -6.60 4.80
N VAL A 188 -13.55 -6.13 3.57
CA VAL A 188 -13.50 -4.69 3.27
C VAL A 188 -14.85 -4.01 3.52
N ALA A 189 -15.96 -4.75 3.42
CA ALA A 189 -17.31 -4.29 3.77
C ALA A 189 -17.44 -3.92 5.25
N ASP A 190 -16.72 -4.62 6.13
CA ASP A 190 -16.81 -4.46 7.58
C ASP A 190 -15.97 -3.28 8.09
N ILE A 191 -15.16 -2.65 7.23
CA ILE A 191 -14.29 -1.55 7.61
C ILE A 191 -15.04 -0.23 7.46
N PRO A 192 -15.10 0.63 8.50
CA PRO A 192 -15.78 1.91 8.37
C PRO A 192 -15.11 2.81 7.31
N GLN A 193 -15.92 3.47 6.47
CA GLN A 193 -15.46 4.33 5.36
C GLN A 193 -14.38 5.35 5.76
N LYS A 194 -14.42 5.82 7.01
CA LYS A 194 -13.47 6.78 7.59
C LYS A 194 -12.02 6.26 7.74
N TYR A 195 -11.77 4.99 7.45
CA TYR A 195 -10.44 4.34 7.42
C TYR A 195 -9.86 4.25 6.01
N PHE A 196 -10.68 4.47 4.97
CA PHE A 196 -10.25 4.42 3.59
C PHE A 196 -9.73 5.80 3.15
N SER A 197 -8.59 5.78 2.48
CA SER A 197 -7.89 6.92 1.87
C SER A 197 -8.21 7.01 0.38
N LYS A 198 -7.72 8.07 -0.27
CA LYS A 198 -7.83 8.22 -1.73
C LYS A 198 -7.00 7.19 -2.51
N TYR A 199 -6.04 6.51 -1.87
CA TYR A 199 -5.10 5.58 -2.51
C TYR A 199 -5.16 4.21 -1.82
N ILE A 200 -5.98 3.32 -2.35
CA ILE A 200 -6.11 1.92 -1.90
C ILE A 200 -5.20 1.07 -2.79
N CYS A 201 -4.08 0.62 -2.23
CA CYS A 201 -3.01 -0.02 -2.99
C CYS A 201 -3.02 -1.52 -2.73
N LEU A 202 -3.17 -2.33 -3.79
CA LEU A 202 -3.22 -3.78 -3.65
C LEU A 202 -1.82 -4.33 -3.34
N GLU A 203 -1.59 -4.82 -2.14
CA GLU A 203 -0.30 -5.45 -1.76
C GLU A 203 -0.42 -6.96 -1.95
N LEU A 204 -0.43 -7.38 -3.21
CA LEU A 204 -0.67 -8.76 -3.61
C LEU A 204 0.45 -9.27 -4.51
N MET A 205 0.87 -10.52 -4.29
CA MET A 205 1.81 -11.23 -5.16
C MET A 205 1.14 -11.76 -6.44
N ASP A 206 -0.18 -11.68 -6.52
CA ASP A 206 -0.99 -12.06 -7.67
C ASP A 206 -0.65 -11.23 -8.92
N SER A 207 -0.87 -11.80 -10.09
CA SER A 207 -0.57 -11.13 -11.36
C SER A 207 -1.42 -9.87 -11.56
N ILE A 208 -0.96 -8.93 -12.40
CA ILE A 208 -1.72 -7.70 -12.68
C ILE A 208 -3.13 -8.01 -13.24
N PRO A 209 -3.34 -8.97 -14.15
CA PRO A 209 -4.69 -9.37 -14.56
C PRO A 209 -5.59 -9.82 -13.40
N GLU A 210 -5.06 -10.55 -12.43
CA GLU A 210 -5.81 -10.99 -11.24
C GLU A 210 -6.14 -9.80 -10.34
N GLN A 211 -5.14 -8.96 -10.07
CA GLN A 211 -5.35 -7.72 -9.30
C GLN A 211 -6.42 -6.81 -9.91
N LEU A 212 -6.54 -6.74 -11.24
CA LEU A 212 -7.62 -5.99 -11.90
C LEU A 212 -9.00 -6.60 -11.63
N LYS A 213 -9.13 -7.94 -11.57
CA LYS A 213 -10.38 -8.61 -11.16
C LYS A 213 -10.70 -8.30 -9.70
N PHE A 214 -9.70 -8.35 -8.82
CA PHE A 214 -9.87 -8.04 -7.40
C PHE A 214 -10.28 -6.59 -7.19
N LYS A 215 -9.67 -5.66 -7.94
CA LYS A 215 -10.04 -4.25 -7.96
C LYS A 215 -11.53 -4.04 -8.28
N GLN A 216 -12.05 -4.74 -9.29
CA GLN A 216 -13.48 -4.69 -9.63
C GLN A 216 -14.35 -5.25 -8.50
N TYR A 217 -13.98 -6.42 -7.98
CA TYR A 217 -14.70 -7.06 -6.88
C TYR A 217 -14.78 -6.17 -5.64
N ILE A 218 -13.65 -5.63 -5.18
CA ILE A 218 -13.55 -4.75 -4.01
C ILE A 218 -14.40 -3.49 -4.22
N ALA A 219 -14.37 -2.88 -5.41
CA ALA A 219 -15.15 -1.69 -5.68
C ALA A 219 -16.66 -1.95 -5.57
N LYS A 220 -17.14 -3.07 -6.11
CA LYS A 220 -18.53 -3.50 -5.99
C LYS A 220 -18.93 -3.74 -4.53
N THR A 221 -18.12 -4.48 -3.77
CA THR A 221 -18.36 -4.75 -2.35
C THR A 221 -18.43 -3.46 -1.52
N LEU A 222 -17.57 -2.49 -1.80
CA LEU A 222 -17.56 -1.19 -1.12
C LEU A 222 -18.68 -0.25 -1.58
N ALA A 223 -19.30 -0.48 -2.74
CA ALA A 223 -20.42 0.33 -3.24
C ALA A 223 -21.77 -0.12 -2.66
N GLN A 224 -21.85 -1.35 -2.16
CA GLN A 224 -23.05 -1.93 -1.52
C GLN A 224 -23.23 -1.50 -0.06
N ASN A 225 -22.22 -0.83 0.51
CA ASN A 225 -22.16 -0.36 1.90
C ASN A 225 -21.98 1.17 1.97
#